data_AF-A0A8T5XX43-F1
#
_entry.id   AF-A0A8T5XX43-F1
#
_cell.length_a   1.000
_cell.length_b   1.000
_cell.length_c   1.000
_cell.angle_alpha   90.00
_cell.angle_beta   90.00
_cell.angle_gamma   90.00
#
_symmetry.space_group_name_H-M   'P 1'
#
loop_
_entity.id
_entity.type
_entity.pdbx_description
1 polymer ?
#
loop_
_entity_poly.entity_id
_entity_poly.type
_entity_poly.pdbx_seq_one_letter_code
_entity_poly.pdbx_strand_id
1 'polypeptide(L)'
;MKSKEINKIIFISFSLIMFLLLIGFIIKRQDRFIYNLLASYIGYLLFIYFGNKRNIKVKNHIKILVLLTIIIHTLMGQYFNLYLTTYWFDNILHVFGVFSFALFFIIY
;
A
#
# COMPACT_ATOMS: atom_id res chain seq x y z
N MET A 1 13.00 -18.03 -9.09
CA MET A 1 12.63 -16.79 -9.82
C MET A 1 13.63 -15.69 -9.46
N LYS A 2 14.18 -14.93 -10.41
CA LYS A 2 15.17 -13.87 -10.11
C LYS A 2 14.51 -12.73 -9.32
N SER A 3 15.21 -12.08 -8.39
CA SER A 3 14.62 -11.03 -7.52
C SER A 3 14.03 -9.85 -8.31
N LYS A 4 14.56 -9.56 -9.50
CA LYS A 4 14.04 -8.55 -10.43
C LYS A 4 12.63 -8.87 -10.93
N GLU A 5 12.35 -10.14 -11.25
CA GLU A 5 11.03 -10.60 -11.71
C GLU A 5 9.97 -10.42 -10.62
N ILE A 6 10.32 -10.74 -9.37
CA ILE A 6 9.41 -10.58 -8.22
C ILE A 6 9.05 -9.11 -8.01
N ASN A 7 10.01 -8.20 -8.10
CA ASN A 7 9.75 -6.76 -7.95
C ASN A 7 8.82 -6.23 -9.05
N LYS A 8 8.99 -6.71 -10.29
CA LYS A 8 8.13 -6.36 -11.41
C LYS A 8 6.69 -6.84 -11.20
N ILE A 9 6.53 -8.09 -10.74
CA ILE A 9 5.21 -8.65 -10.42
C ILE A 9 4.53 -7.84 -9.32
N ILE A 10 5.24 -7.54 -8.23
CA ILE A 10 4.72 -6.72 -7.12
C ILE A 10 4.27 -5.34 -7.62
N PHE A 11 5.06 -4.70 -8.48
CA PHE A 11 4.73 -3.39 -9.04
C PHE A 11 3.47 -3.42 -9.91
N ILE A 12 3.38 -4.39 -10.82
CA ILE A 12 2.25 -4.53 -11.73
C ILE A 12 0.98 -4.87 -10.94
N SER A 13 1.05 -5.83 -10.01
CA SER A 13 -0.11 -6.23 -9.21
C SER A 13 -0.63 -5.09 -8.35
N PHE A 14 0.26 -4.36 -7.67
CA PHE A 14 -0.12 -3.21 -6.87
C PHE A 14 -0.74 -2.09 -7.71
N SER A 15 -0.14 -1.77 -8.86
CA SER A 15 -0.67 -0.74 -9.77
C SER A 15 -2.05 -1.12 -10.32
N LEU A 16 -2.26 -2.39 -10.65
CA LEU A 16 -3.56 -2.89 -11.10
C LEU A 16 -4.62 -2.77 -10.01
N ILE A 17 -4.30 -3.14 -8.77
CA ILE A 17 -5.22 -3.02 -7.63
C ILE A 17 -5.57 -1.55 -7.38
N MET A 18 -4.59 -0.65 -7.39
CA MET A 18 -4.82 0.78 -7.21
C MET A 18 -5.70 1.37 -8.32
N PHE A 19 -5.51 0.93 -9.56
CA PHE A 19 -6.35 1.34 -10.68
C PHE A 19 -7.81 0.86 -10.52
N LEU A 20 -8.02 -0.38 -10.10
CA LEU A 20 -9.36 -0.91 -9.82
C LEU A 20 -10.04 -0.15 -8.66
N LEU A 21 -9.29 0.19 -7.61
CA LEU A 21 -9.79 1.01 -6.50
C LEU A 21 -10.17 2.43 -6.95
N LEU A 22 -9.37 3.03 -7.84
CA LEU A 22 -9.67 4.34 -8.41
C LEU A 22 -11.01 4.33 -9.15
N ILE A 23 -11.23 3.33 -10.02
CA ILE A 23 -12.50 3.13 -10.72
C ILE A 23 -13.64 2.96 -9.70
N GLY A 24 -13.42 2.14 -8.66
CA GLY A 24 -14.39 1.93 -7.58
C GLY A 24 -14.80 3.23 -6.88
N PHE A 25 -13.85 4.12 -6.57
CA PHE A 25 -14.15 5.40 -5.94
C PHE A 25 -14.86 6.39 -6.88
N ILE A 26 -14.51 6.39 -8.17
CA ILE A 26 -15.19 7.21 -9.19
C ILE A 26 -16.67 6.79 -9.29
N ILE A 27 -16.93 5.48 -9.35
CA ILE A 27 -18.31 4.95 -9.41
C ILE A 27 -19.11 5.34 -8.15
N LYS A 28 -18.48 5.29 -6.97
CA LYS A 28 -19.11 5.69 -5.70
C LYS A 28 -19.16 7.21 -5.47
N ARG A 29 -18.61 8.03 -6.36
CA ARG A 29 -18.48 9.50 -6.21
C ARG A 29 -17.81 9.92 -4.90
N GLN A 30 -16.78 9.20 -4.49
CA GLN A 30 -16.04 9.46 -3.25
C GLN A 30 -14.75 10.23 -3.52
N ASP A 31 -14.87 11.46 -4.02
CA ASP A 31 -13.73 12.25 -4.52
C ASP A 31 -12.64 12.48 -3.46
N ARG A 32 -13.03 12.61 -2.19
CA ARG A 32 -12.09 12.75 -1.07
C ARG A 32 -11.12 11.57 -0.97
N PHE A 33 -11.58 10.34 -1.22
CA PHE A 33 -10.73 9.15 -1.14
C PHE A 33 -9.86 8.96 -2.39
N ILE A 34 -10.23 9.56 -3.52
CA ILE A 34 -9.40 9.58 -4.73
C ILE A 34 -8.06 10.28 -4.43
N TYR A 35 -8.09 11.43 -3.75
CA TYR A 35 -6.86 12.13 -3.37
C TYR A 35 -5.97 11.30 -2.44
N ASN A 36 -6.55 10.59 -1.47
CA ASN A 36 -5.81 9.70 -0.57
C ASN A 36 -5.18 8.52 -1.32
N LEU A 37 -5.93 7.91 -2.24
CA LEU A 37 -5.45 6.84 -3.10
C LEU A 37 -4.26 7.31 -3.96
N LEU A 38 -4.39 8.48 -4.60
CA LEU A 38 -3.33 9.06 -5.42
C LEU A 38 -2.09 9.41 -4.58
N ALA A 39 -2.26 10.01 -3.41
CA ALA A 39 -1.15 10.30 -2.50
C ALA A 39 -0.40 9.02 -2.08
N SER A 40 -1.15 7.95 -1.75
CA SER A 40 -0.57 6.65 -1.40
C SER A 40 0.17 6.01 -2.58
N TYR A 41 -0.38 6.11 -3.80
CA TYR A 41 0.27 5.59 -5.00
C TYR A 41 1.54 6.38 -5.36
N ILE A 42 1.51 7.71 -5.26
CA ILE A 42 2.69 8.56 -5.46
C ILE A 42 3.77 8.23 -4.42
N GLY A 43 3.38 8.05 -3.15
CA GLY A 43 4.30 7.61 -2.10
C GLY A 43 4.99 6.27 -2.43
N TYR A 44 4.25 5.33 -3.00
CA TYR A 44 4.82 4.07 -3.50
C TYR A 44 5.79 4.26 -4.67
N LEU A 45 5.47 5.12 -5.64
CA LEU A 45 6.38 5.43 -6.75
C LEU A 45 7.69 6.07 -6.24
N LEU A 46 7.59 7.00 -5.29
CA LEU A 46 8.75 7.59 -4.63
C LEU A 46 9.57 6.53 -3.89
N PHE A 47 8.91 5.61 -3.18
CA PHE A 47 9.57 4.51 -2.51
C PHE A 47 10.39 3.64 -3.47
N ILE A 48 9.84 3.28 -4.63
CA ILE A 48 10.58 2.54 -5.67
C ILE A 48 11.74 3.37 -6.21
N TYR A 49 11.50 4.64 -6.51
CA TYR A 49 12.51 5.54 -7.05
C TYR A 49 13.72 5.67 -6.10
N PHE A 50 13.48 5.92 -4.81
CA PHE A 50 14.53 6.00 -3.81
C PHE A 50 15.21 4.65 -3.56
N GLY A 51 14.46 3.54 -3.58
CA GLY A 51 15.01 2.20 -3.47
C GLY A 51 16.03 1.89 -4.58
N ASN A 52 15.70 2.27 -5.82
CA ASN A 52 16.60 2.10 -6.96
C ASN A 52 17.80 3.07 -6.93
N LYS A 53 17.58 4.33 -6.51
CA LYS A 53 18.64 5.37 -6.51
C LYS A 53 19.66 5.21 -5.37
N ARG A 54 19.23 4.76 -4.19
CA ARG A 54 20.07 4.65 -2.99
C ARG A 54 20.60 3.23 -2.72
N ASN A 55 20.42 2.28 -3.63
CA ASN A 55 20.78 0.86 -3.43
C ASN A 55 20.17 0.22 -2.17
N ILE A 56 19.03 0.74 -1.70
CA ILE A 56 18.29 0.20 -0.56
C ILE A 56 17.56 -1.06 -1.04
N LYS A 57 18.20 -2.23 -0.92
CA LYS A 57 17.67 -3.58 -1.20
C LYS A 57 16.68 -4.06 -0.13
N VAL A 58 15.53 -3.41 -0.04
CA VAL A 58 14.43 -3.84 0.84
C VAL A 58 14.02 -5.28 0.48
N LYS A 59 13.91 -6.15 1.50
CA LYS A 59 13.46 -7.53 1.29
C LYS A 59 12.03 -7.54 0.76
N ASN A 60 11.75 -8.42 -0.21
CA ASN A 60 10.47 -8.45 -0.91
C ASN A 60 9.27 -8.67 0.02
N HIS A 61 9.42 -9.45 1.09
CA HIS A 61 8.34 -9.66 2.08
C HIS A 61 7.95 -8.37 2.80
N ILE A 62 8.91 -7.49 3.14
CA ILE A 62 8.63 -6.20 3.78
C ILE A 62 7.84 -5.31 2.83
N LYS A 63 8.23 -5.27 1.54
CA LYS A 63 7.48 -4.54 0.51
C LYS A 63 6.04 -5.03 0.44
N ILE A 64 5.84 -6.35 0.43
CA ILE A 64 4.50 -6.96 0.37
C ILE A 64 3.68 -6.54 1.59
N LEU A 65 4.24 -6.56 2.80
CA LEU A 65 3.53 -6.15 4.03
C LEU A 65 3.10 -4.68 4.00
N VAL A 66 4.00 -3.78 3.58
CA VAL A 66 3.67 -2.35 3.44
C VAL A 66 2.57 -2.14 2.40
N LEU A 67 2.68 -2.79 1.23
CA LEU A 67 1.66 -2.68 0.19
C LEU A 67 0.32 -3.26 0.61
N LEU A 68 0.34 -4.38 1.34
CA LEU A 68 -0.86 -4.99 1.90
C LEU A 68 -1.54 -4.04 2.88
N THR A 69 -0.78 -3.35 3.73
CA THR A 69 -1.30 -2.32 4.64
C THR A 69 -2.04 -1.22 3.88
N ILE A 70 -1.44 -0.70 2.80
CA ILE A 70 -2.05 0.34 1.97
C ILE A 70 -3.33 -0.17 1.28
N ILE A 71 -3.30 -1.41 0.77
CA ILE A 71 -4.47 -2.03 0.14
C ILE A 71 -5.60 -2.19 1.16
N ILE A 72 -5.33 -2.71 2.36
CA ILE A 72 -6.33 -2.88 3.41
C ILE A 72 -6.88 -1.51 3.85
N HIS A 73 -6.01 -0.51 4.06
CA HIS A 73 -6.43 0.87 4.34
C HIS A 73 -7.46 1.38 3.33
N THR A 74 -7.15 1.20 2.05
CA THR A 74 -7.92 1.82 0.97
C THR A 74 -9.17 1.02 0.61
N LEU A 75 -9.04 -0.30 0.50
CA LEU A 75 -10.15 -1.20 0.17
C LEU A 75 -11.08 -1.39 1.37
N MET A 76 -10.54 -1.87 2.48
CA MET A 76 -11.35 -2.19 3.66
C MET A 76 -11.73 -0.93 4.43
N GLY A 77 -10.76 -0.07 4.72
CA GLY A 77 -10.99 1.13 5.50
C GLY A 77 -11.88 2.14 4.78
N GLN A 78 -11.48 2.57 3.59
CA GLN A 78 -12.18 3.63 2.84
C GLN A 78 -13.32 3.08 1.98
N TYR A 79 -13.06 2.13 1.08
CA TYR A 79 -14.07 1.67 0.12
C TYR A 79 -15.24 0.90 0.77
N PHE A 80 -14.97 0.06 1.78
CA PHE A 80 -15.99 -0.60 2.59
C PHE A 80 -16.38 0.15 3.86
N ASN A 81 -15.77 1.32 4.11
CA ASN A 81 -16.08 2.18 5.24
C ASN A 81 -15.87 1.49 6.62
N LEU A 82 -14.97 0.50 6.71
CA LEU A 82 -14.71 -0.26 7.94
C LEU A 82 -14.16 0.62 9.06
N TYR A 83 -13.64 1.80 8.74
CA TYR A 83 -13.29 2.81 9.73
C TYR A 83 -14.46 3.27 10.59
N LEU A 84 -15.67 3.29 10.04
CA LEU A 84 -16.87 3.74 10.76
C LEU A 84 -17.68 2.57 11.31
N THR A 85 -17.61 1.40 10.66
CA THR A 85 -18.45 0.25 11.04
C THR A 85 -17.75 -0.70 12.01
N THR A 86 -16.42 -0.67 12.12
CA THR A 86 -15.65 -1.67 12.88
C THR A 86 -14.62 -1.00 13.78
N TYR A 87 -14.94 -0.87 15.07
CA TYR A 87 -14.10 -0.17 16.07
C TYR A 87 -12.65 -0.65 16.15
N TRP A 88 -12.42 -1.95 15.99
CA TRP A 88 -11.12 -2.60 16.15
C TRP A 88 -10.29 -2.60 14.87
N PHE A 89 -10.88 -2.27 13.73
CA PHE A 89 -10.22 -2.29 12.42
C PHE A 89 -9.07 -1.28 12.36
N ASP A 90 -9.31 -0.05 12.81
CA ASP A 90 -8.30 1.02 12.77
C ASP A 90 -7.07 0.68 13.62
N ASN A 91 -7.30 0.15 14.83
CA ASN A 91 -6.25 -0.26 15.75
C ASN A 91 -5.39 -1.39 15.17
N ILE A 92 -6.02 -2.44 14.61
CA ILE A 92 -5.28 -3.55 13.99
C ILE A 92 -4.47 -3.06 12.81
N LEU A 93 -5.07 -2.23 11.96
CA LEU A 93 -4.41 -1.74 10.76
C LEU A 93 -3.20 -0.85 11.10
N HIS A 94 -3.32 0.00 12.12
CA HIS A 94 -2.21 0.82 12.60
C HIS A 94 -1.09 -0.03 13.20
N VAL A 95 -1.39 -1.00 14.05
CA VAL A 95 -0.38 -1.92 14.62
C VAL A 95 0.32 -2.70 13.50
N PHE A 96 -0.44 -3.23 12.54
CA PHE A 96 0.11 -3.96 11.40
C PHE A 96 0.98 -3.07 10.50
N GLY A 97 0.54 -1.83 10.27
CA GLY A 97 1.30 -0.84 9.51
C GLY A 97 2.62 -0.48 10.21
N VAL A 98 2.58 -0.11 11.48
CA VAL A 98 3.77 0.22 12.27
C VAL A 98 4.72 -0.96 12.32
N PHE A 99 4.23 -2.19 12.51
CA PHE A 99 5.04 -3.40 12.43
C PHE A 99 5.75 -3.56 11.07
N SER A 100 5.02 -3.35 9.98
CA SER A 100 5.55 -3.45 8.61
C SER A 100 6.64 -2.40 8.34
N PHE A 101 6.43 -1.17 8.82
CA PHE A 101 7.41 -0.09 8.71
C PHE A 101 8.59 -0.27 9.69
N ALA A 102 8.38 -0.81 10.89
CA ALA A 102 9.45 -1.11 11.83
C ALA A 102 10.38 -2.20 11.27
N LEU A 103 9.83 -3.24 10.64
CA LEU A 103 10.63 -4.25 9.93
C LEU A 103 11.50 -3.63 8.83
N PHE A 104 11.02 -2.59 8.16
CA PHE A 104 11.80 -1.85 7.19
C PHE A 104 13.04 -1.19 7.82
N PHE A 105 12.92 -0.63 9.02
CA PHE A 105 14.04 0.05 9.70
C PHE A 105 14.96 -0.88 10.50
N ILE A 106 14.45 -2.01 11.03
CA ILE A 106 15.26 -2.92 11.86
C ILE A 106 16.16 -3.81 11.00
N ILE A 107 15.72 -4.15 9.77
CA ILE A 107 16.43 -5.08 8.88
C ILE A 107 17.41 -4.34 7.95
N TYR A 108 17.44 -3.01 7.99
CA TYR A 108 18.26 -2.12 7.17
C TYR A 108 19.21 -1.27 8.01
#